data_AF-A0A7S0FEL0-F1
#
_entry.id   AF-A0A7S0FEL0-F1
#
_cell.length_a   1.000
_cell.length_b   1.000
_cell.length_c   1.000
_cell.angle_alpha   90.00
_cell.angle_beta   90.00
_cell.angle_gamma   90.00
#
_symmetry.space_group_name_H-M   'P 1'
#
loop_
_entity.id
_entity.type
_entity.pdbx_description
1 polymer ?
#
loop_
_entity_poly.entity_id
_entity_poly.type
_entity_poly.pdbx_seq_one_letter_code
_entity_poly.pdbx_strand_id
1 'polypeptide(L)'
;GGKYVLDGFPRGKASLEAWARSLAPRVSVKLALLFECSEASAEERLLQGDASVDTIKARLQDFQMESPPVVRSFEAEGLLRKVSADQDVEAVWSCVQEVLHFELDPQLRNHAIVLVKHKASNTETDRFVQSYLTSHHIAVVESGTIPAAEVLSSGLFDQMYREIMSNATEDPK
;
A
#
# COMPACT_ATOMS: atom_id res chain seq x y z
N GLY A 1 -24.06 -0.23 -9.10
CA GLY A 1 -22.93 -0.92 -9.76
C GLY A 1 -22.19 -1.71 -8.70
N GLY A 2 -21.85 -2.97 -8.99
CA GLY A 2 -21.07 -3.81 -8.08
C GLY A 2 -19.57 -3.50 -8.12
N LYS A 3 -18.85 -4.00 -7.12
CA LYS A 3 -17.37 -4.07 -7.14
C LYS A 3 -17.00 -5.47 -7.62
N TYR A 4 -16.01 -5.55 -8.51
CA TYR A 4 -15.59 -6.80 -9.13
C TYR A 4 -14.08 -6.91 -9.12
N VAL A 5 -13.59 -8.14 -8.97
CA VAL A 5 -12.19 -8.50 -9.20
C VAL A 5 -12.16 -9.33 -10.47
N LEU A 6 -11.30 -8.95 -11.40
CA LEU A 6 -11.03 -9.73 -12.60
C LEU A 6 -9.70 -10.43 -12.39
N ASP A 7 -9.74 -11.75 -12.26
CA ASP A 7 -8.56 -12.59 -12.12
C ASP A 7 -8.26 -13.26 -13.46
N GLY A 8 -7.03 -13.08 -13.95
CA GLY A 8 -6.58 -13.68 -15.20
C GLY A 8 -7.11 -13.04 -16.50
N PHE A 9 -7.59 -11.79 -16.49
CA PHE A 9 -7.93 -11.06 -17.71
C PHE A 9 -7.71 -9.54 -17.58
N PRO A 10 -7.12 -8.87 -18.59
CA PRO A 10 -6.50 -9.42 -19.81
C PRO A 10 -5.14 -10.12 -19.52
N ARG A 11 -4.73 -11.07 -20.38
CA ARG A 11 -3.47 -11.84 -20.25
C ARG A 11 -2.40 -11.50 -21.29
N GLY A 12 -2.80 -10.88 -22.38
CA GLY A 12 -1.89 -10.47 -23.44
C GLY A 12 -2.55 -9.57 -24.48
N LYS A 13 -1.80 -9.23 -25.53
CA LYS A 13 -2.14 -8.15 -26.46
C LYS A 13 -3.55 -8.29 -27.05
N ALA A 14 -3.91 -9.46 -27.57
CA ALA A 14 -5.23 -9.67 -28.16
C ALA A 14 -6.38 -9.47 -27.15
N SER A 15 -6.20 -9.96 -25.91
CA SER A 15 -7.18 -9.77 -24.84
C SER A 15 -7.24 -8.33 -24.33
N LEU A 16 -6.11 -7.62 -24.34
CA LEU A 16 -6.04 -6.19 -23.99
C LEU A 16 -6.76 -5.32 -25.02
N GLU A 17 -6.62 -5.65 -26.30
CA GLU A 17 -7.37 -4.97 -27.36
C GLU A 17 -8.89 -5.22 -27.24
N ALA A 18 -9.29 -6.45 -26.89
CA ALA A 18 -10.69 -6.75 -26.60
C ALA A 18 -11.22 -6.01 -25.36
N TRP A 19 -10.39 -5.93 -24.31
CA TRP A 19 -10.65 -5.13 -23.11
C TRP A 19 -10.93 -3.66 -23.47
N ALA A 20 -10.03 -3.05 -24.24
CA ALA A 20 -10.13 -1.64 -24.64
C ALA A 20 -11.40 -1.34 -25.45
N ARG A 21 -11.80 -2.24 -26.36
CA ARG A 21 -13.00 -2.04 -27.18
C ARG A 21 -14.31 -2.22 -26.42
N SER A 22 -14.35 -3.13 -25.45
CA SER A 22 -15.62 -3.62 -24.89
C SER A 22 -15.83 -3.26 -23.43
N LEU A 23 -14.83 -3.51 -22.58
CA LEU A 23 -14.96 -3.42 -21.13
C LEU A 23 -14.50 -2.06 -20.61
N ALA A 24 -13.37 -1.54 -21.10
CA ALA A 24 -12.80 -0.28 -20.63
C ALA A 24 -13.80 0.90 -20.62
N PRO A 25 -14.68 1.09 -21.63
CA PRO A 25 -15.67 2.17 -21.61
C PRO A 25 -16.82 1.97 -20.60
N ARG A 26 -16.97 0.77 -20.04
CA ARG A 26 -18.10 0.36 -19.20
C ARG A 26 -17.72 0.19 -17.73
N VAL A 27 -16.42 0.25 -17.41
CA VAL A 27 -15.90 0.00 -16.06
C VAL A 27 -14.96 1.13 -15.64
N SER A 28 -14.96 1.47 -14.36
CA SER A 28 -13.93 2.33 -13.78
C SER A 28 -12.91 1.43 -13.10
N VAL A 29 -11.80 1.16 -13.78
CA VAL A 29 -10.66 0.47 -13.17
C VAL A 29 -10.08 1.39 -12.11
N LYS A 30 -9.91 0.87 -10.90
CA LYS A 30 -9.27 1.59 -9.79
C LYS A 30 -7.84 1.17 -9.55
N LEU A 31 -7.53 -0.09 -9.85
CA LEU A 31 -6.27 -0.72 -9.50
C LEU A 31 -6.05 -1.97 -10.37
N ALA A 32 -4.82 -2.21 -10.78
CA ALA A 32 -4.32 -3.48 -11.28
C ALA A 32 -3.19 -3.96 -10.37
N LEU A 33 -3.27 -5.19 -9.86
CA LEU A 33 -2.25 -5.80 -9.01
C LEU A 33 -1.41 -6.78 -9.81
N LEU A 34 -0.08 -6.64 -9.74
CA LEU A 34 0.87 -7.61 -10.26
C LEU A 34 1.65 -8.22 -9.10
N PHE A 35 1.53 -9.54 -8.93
CA PHE A 35 2.34 -10.29 -7.97
C PHE A 35 3.66 -10.69 -8.63
N GLU A 36 4.77 -10.17 -8.11
CA GLU A 36 6.11 -10.47 -8.61
C GLU A 36 6.82 -11.42 -7.64
N CYS A 37 7.39 -12.50 -8.15
CA CYS A 37 8.25 -13.39 -7.39
C CYS A 37 9.38 -13.88 -8.27
N SER A 38 10.41 -14.43 -7.64
CA SER A 38 11.48 -15.12 -8.34
C SER A 38 10.95 -16.36 -9.08
N GLU A 39 11.58 -16.71 -10.20
CA GLU A 39 11.24 -17.92 -10.95
C GLU A 39 11.33 -19.17 -10.07
N ALA A 40 12.36 -19.22 -9.19
CA ALA A 40 12.53 -20.31 -8.23
C ALA A 40 11.33 -20.43 -7.26
N SER A 41 10.88 -19.32 -6.67
CA SER A 41 9.72 -19.34 -5.76
C SER A 41 8.41 -19.67 -6.50
N ALA A 42 8.26 -19.21 -7.75
CA ALA A 42 7.12 -19.57 -8.57
C ALA A 42 7.09 -21.08 -8.89
N GLU A 43 8.22 -21.64 -9.31
CA GLU A 43 8.36 -23.07 -9.59
C GLU A 43 8.07 -23.92 -8.34
N GLU A 44 8.69 -23.59 -7.21
CA GLU A 44 8.50 -24.31 -5.94
C GLU A 44 7.02 -24.37 -5.54
N ARG A 45 6.31 -23.24 -5.60
CA ARG A 45 4.90 -23.17 -5.21
C ARG A 45 3.98 -23.84 -6.21
N LEU A 46 4.27 -23.74 -7.50
CA LEU A 46 3.48 -24.43 -8.52
C LEU A 46 3.66 -25.95 -8.44
N LEU A 47 4.84 -26.44 -8.04
CA LEU A 47 5.08 -27.85 -7.76
C LEU A 47 4.28 -28.37 -6.56
N GLN A 48 4.08 -27.54 -5.53
CA GLN A 48 3.20 -27.87 -4.40
C GLN A 48 1.72 -27.99 -4.82
N GLY A 49 1.33 -27.38 -5.94
CA GLY A 49 -0.03 -27.39 -6.50
C GLY A 49 -0.32 -28.53 -7.47
N ASP A 50 0.39 -29.66 -7.39
CA ASP A 50 0.25 -30.86 -8.24
C ASP A 50 0.48 -30.63 -9.75
N ALA A 51 1.20 -29.57 -10.14
CA ALA A 51 1.55 -29.33 -11.55
C ALA A 51 2.82 -30.10 -11.97
N SER A 52 2.85 -30.61 -13.20
CA SER A 52 4.07 -31.18 -13.78
C SER A 52 5.08 -30.08 -14.13
N VAL A 53 6.38 -30.39 -14.08
CA VAL A 53 7.47 -29.48 -14.45
C VAL A 53 7.25 -28.84 -15.83
N ASP A 54 6.80 -29.62 -16.81
CA ASP A 54 6.54 -29.12 -18.17
C ASP A 54 5.38 -28.10 -18.19
N THR A 55 4.33 -28.35 -17.40
CA THR A 55 3.19 -27.42 -17.27
C THR A 55 3.62 -26.11 -16.63
N ILE A 56 4.48 -26.19 -15.61
CA ILE A 56 5.01 -25.02 -14.90
C ILE A 56 5.83 -24.16 -15.84
N LYS A 57 6.77 -24.76 -16.57
CA LYS A 57 7.61 -24.05 -17.55
C LYS A 57 6.78 -23.39 -18.64
N ALA A 58 5.79 -24.09 -19.19
CA ALA A 58 4.89 -23.52 -20.18
C ALA A 58 4.14 -22.30 -19.64
N ARG A 59 3.60 -22.38 -18.41
CA ARG A 59 2.90 -21.25 -17.76
C ARG A 59 3.81 -20.04 -17.55
N LEU A 60 5.04 -20.26 -17.10
CA LEU A 60 6.01 -19.17 -16.87
C LEU A 60 6.43 -18.52 -18.19
N GLN A 61 6.67 -19.33 -19.24
CA GLN A 61 6.98 -18.83 -20.57
C GLN A 61 5.81 -18.03 -21.16
N ASP A 62 4.59 -18.55 -21.09
CA ASP A 62 3.39 -17.85 -21.55
C ASP A 62 3.24 -16.51 -20.83
N PHE A 63 3.45 -16.48 -19.51
CA PHE A 63 3.40 -15.24 -18.74
C PHE A 63 4.43 -14.22 -19.23
N GLN A 64 5.68 -14.64 -19.43
CA GLN A 64 6.77 -13.77 -19.88
C GLN A 64 6.56 -13.25 -21.32
N MET A 65 5.95 -14.04 -22.20
CA MET A 65 5.70 -13.66 -23.59
C MET A 65 4.45 -12.77 -23.73
N GLU A 66 3.36 -13.13 -23.06
CA GLU A 66 2.05 -12.53 -23.32
C GLU A 66 1.70 -11.37 -22.38
N SER A 67 2.12 -11.42 -21.11
CA SER A 67 1.71 -10.42 -20.10
C SER A 67 2.37 -9.04 -20.21
N PRO A 68 3.60 -8.85 -20.74
CA PRO A 68 4.26 -7.53 -20.73
C PRO A 68 3.46 -6.38 -21.36
N PRO A 69 2.74 -6.54 -22.50
CA PRO A 69 1.85 -5.51 -23.03
C PRO A 69 0.76 -5.07 -22.06
N VAL A 70 0.19 -6.01 -21.29
CA VAL A 70 -0.85 -5.71 -20.30
C VAL A 70 -0.28 -4.90 -19.15
N VAL A 71 0.85 -5.38 -18.59
CA VAL A 71 1.56 -4.71 -17.50
C VAL A 71 1.90 -3.27 -17.87
N ARG A 72 2.50 -3.07 -19.05
CA ARG A 72 2.88 -1.74 -19.55
C ARG A 72 1.68 -0.80 -19.75
N SER A 73 0.52 -1.31 -20.17
CA SER A 73 -0.69 -0.49 -20.33
C SER A 73 -1.16 0.06 -19.00
N PHE A 74 -1.38 -0.80 -18.00
CA PHE A 74 -1.84 -0.37 -16.69
C PHE A 74 -0.80 0.47 -15.93
N GLU A 75 0.49 0.22 -16.17
CA GLU A 75 1.58 1.06 -15.65
C GLU A 75 1.55 2.47 -16.27
N ALA A 76 1.39 2.57 -17.59
CA ALA A 76 1.27 3.87 -18.29
C ALA A 76 0.01 4.65 -17.88
N GLU A 77 -1.05 3.96 -17.48
CA GLU A 77 -2.28 4.55 -16.93
C GLU A 77 -2.16 4.95 -15.45
N GLY A 78 -1.05 4.60 -14.77
CA GLY A 78 -0.83 4.86 -13.34
C GLY A 78 -1.64 3.94 -12.41
N LEU A 79 -2.26 2.90 -12.95
CA LEU A 79 -3.17 1.99 -12.23
C LEU A 79 -2.46 0.74 -11.68
N LEU A 80 -1.26 0.42 -12.15
CA LEU A 80 -0.53 -0.79 -11.74
C LEU A 80 0.12 -0.60 -10.36
N ARG A 81 -0.04 -1.60 -9.48
CA ARG A 81 0.76 -1.77 -8.25
C ARG A 81 1.36 -3.16 -8.23
N LYS A 82 2.63 -3.22 -7.85
CA LYS A 82 3.41 -4.45 -7.79
C LYS A 82 3.54 -4.89 -6.33
N VAL A 83 3.29 -6.17 -6.07
CA VAL A 83 3.40 -6.76 -4.73
C VAL A 83 4.40 -7.91 -4.80
N SER A 84 5.42 -7.87 -3.94
CA SER A 84 6.35 -8.99 -3.79
C SER A 84 5.60 -10.20 -3.24
N ALA A 85 5.55 -11.24 -4.06
CA ALA A 85 5.05 -12.54 -3.69
C ALA A 85 6.15 -13.47 -3.17
N ASP A 86 7.43 -13.08 -3.09
CA ASP A 86 8.50 -13.96 -2.53
C ASP A 86 8.39 -14.22 -1.00
N GLN A 87 7.34 -13.72 -0.35
CA GLN A 87 7.08 -13.82 1.08
C GLN A 87 6.01 -14.87 1.39
N ASP A 88 5.77 -15.17 2.67
CA ASP A 88 4.64 -16.02 3.09
C ASP A 88 3.28 -15.37 2.80
N VAL A 89 2.22 -16.19 2.88
CA VAL A 89 0.87 -15.78 2.46
C VAL A 89 0.31 -14.65 3.33
N GLU A 90 0.61 -14.64 4.62
CA GLU A 90 0.20 -13.59 5.55
C GLU A 90 0.87 -12.26 5.23
N ALA A 91 2.18 -12.26 4.97
CA ALA A 91 2.92 -11.08 4.58
C ALA A 91 2.44 -10.51 3.23
N VAL A 92 2.23 -11.38 2.22
CA VAL A 92 1.68 -10.97 0.93
C VAL A 92 0.30 -10.37 1.10
N TRP A 93 -0.55 -10.98 1.92
CA TRP A 93 -1.90 -10.47 2.19
C TRP A 93 -1.86 -9.11 2.88
N SER A 94 -0.97 -8.91 3.85
CA SER A 94 -0.77 -7.61 4.50
C SER A 94 -0.42 -6.52 3.48
N CYS A 95 0.52 -6.79 2.57
CA CYS A 95 0.86 -5.85 1.50
C CYS A 95 -0.32 -5.54 0.59
N VAL A 96 -1.14 -6.55 0.24
CA VAL A 96 -2.35 -6.36 -0.56
C VAL A 96 -3.34 -5.47 0.18
N GLN A 97 -3.55 -5.68 1.48
CA GLN A 97 -4.43 -4.85 2.29
C GLN A 97 -3.97 -3.39 2.32
N GLU A 98 -2.67 -3.14 2.48
CA GLU A 98 -2.10 -1.79 2.44
C GLU A 98 -2.32 -1.11 1.09
N VAL A 99 -2.08 -1.82 -0.02
CA VAL A 99 -2.32 -1.28 -1.37
C VAL A 99 -3.81 -0.98 -1.57
N LEU A 100 -4.70 -1.90 -1.20
CA LEU A 100 -6.14 -1.68 -1.32
C LEU A 100 -6.60 -0.51 -0.44
N HIS A 101 -6.04 -0.38 0.77
CA HIS A 101 -6.32 0.74 1.64
C HIS A 101 -5.92 2.06 0.99
N PHE A 102 -4.69 2.17 0.47
CA PHE A 102 -4.19 3.41 -0.10
C PHE A 102 -4.89 3.79 -1.41
N GLU A 103 -5.17 2.81 -2.28
CA GLU A 103 -5.69 3.06 -3.63
C GLU A 103 -7.22 3.19 -3.67
N LEU A 104 -7.93 2.51 -2.75
CA LEU A 104 -9.40 2.45 -2.78
C LEU A 104 -10.06 3.21 -1.64
N ASP A 105 -9.32 3.66 -0.62
CA ASP A 105 -9.86 4.52 0.42
C ASP A 105 -9.69 6.01 0.05
N PRO A 106 -10.79 6.72 -0.27
CA PRO A 106 -10.73 8.15 -0.59
C PRO A 106 -10.38 9.05 0.60
N GLN A 107 -10.23 8.53 1.83
CA GLN A 107 -10.11 9.35 3.04
C GLN A 107 -8.70 9.60 3.58
N LEU A 108 -7.65 8.86 3.18
CA LEU A 108 -6.29 9.12 3.68
C LEU A 108 -5.54 10.16 2.85
N ARG A 109 -5.83 11.43 3.12
CA ARG A 109 -4.86 12.50 2.93
C ARG A 109 -3.94 12.55 4.16
N ASN A 110 -2.64 12.37 3.93
CA ASN A 110 -1.49 12.73 4.78
C ASN A 110 -1.79 12.90 6.28
N HIS A 111 -1.85 11.79 7.03
CA HIS A 111 -1.75 11.86 8.49
C HIS A 111 -0.27 11.98 8.86
N ALA A 112 0.14 13.13 9.38
CA ALA A 112 1.47 13.32 9.97
C ALA A 112 1.32 13.38 11.50
N ILE A 113 1.99 12.49 12.23
CA ILE A 113 2.14 12.58 13.68
C ILE A 113 3.42 13.37 13.94
N VAL A 114 3.30 14.60 14.43
CA VAL A 114 4.45 15.44 14.82
C VAL A 114 4.55 15.45 16.34
N LEU A 115 5.58 14.80 16.88
CA LEU A 115 5.89 14.83 18.32
C LEU A 115 6.71 16.08 18.64
N VAL A 116 6.04 17.10 19.21
CA VAL A 116 6.72 18.28 19.74
C VAL A 116 7.16 17.99 21.18
N LYS A 117 8.46 18.02 21.45
CA LYS A 117 9.05 17.85 22.80
C LYS A 117 8.43 18.85 23.79
N HIS A 118 8.24 18.45 25.06
CA HIS A 118 7.55 19.30 26.06
C HIS A 118 8.15 20.71 26.23
N LYS A 119 9.47 20.89 26.06
CA LYS A 119 10.14 22.22 26.12
C LYS A 119 9.99 23.06 24.83
N ALA A 120 9.44 22.48 23.77
CA ALA A 120 9.22 23.12 22.47
C ALA A 120 7.75 23.51 22.24
N SER A 121 6.80 23.09 23.08
CA SER A 121 5.43 23.62 23.04
C SER A 121 5.39 24.97 23.72
N ASN A 122 5.58 26.02 22.94
CA ASN A 122 5.46 27.40 23.35
C ASN A 122 4.81 28.20 22.21
N THR A 123 4.36 29.42 22.52
CA THR A 123 3.60 30.25 21.58
C THR A 123 4.35 30.55 20.28
N GLU A 124 5.69 30.56 20.29
CA GLU A 124 6.48 30.79 19.08
C GLU A 124 6.50 29.55 18.18
N THR A 125 6.68 28.36 18.75
CA THR A 125 6.63 27.10 18.00
C THR A 125 5.26 26.85 17.42
N ASP A 126 4.19 27.07 18.19
CA ASP A 126 2.82 26.88 17.71
C ASP A 126 2.53 27.81 16.52
N ARG A 127 2.94 29.08 16.64
CA ARG A 127 2.83 30.07 15.57
C ARG A 127 3.63 29.66 14.33
N PHE A 128 4.86 29.18 14.52
CA PHE A 128 5.72 28.73 13.42
C PHE A 128 5.09 27.54 12.69
N VAL A 129 4.68 26.51 13.41
CA VAL A 129 4.05 25.31 12.84
C VAL A 129 2.79 25.69 12.08
N GLN A 130 1.91 26.50 12.68
CA GLN A 130 0.67 26.90 12.03
C GLN A 130 0.93 27.76 10.79
N SER A 131 1.90 28.67 10.84
CA SER A 131 2.31 29.47 9.67
C SER A 131 2.89 28.61 8.56
N TYR A 132 3.73 27.62 8.90
CA TYR A 132 4.35 26.71 7.94
C TYR A 132 3.31 25.81 7.26
N LEU A 133 2.40 25.21 8.03
CA LEU A 133 1.32 24.39 7.47
C LEU A 133 0.42 25.22 6.54
N THR A 134 0.06 26.43 6.95
CA THR A 134 -0.74 27.36 6.14
C THR A 134 -0.02 27.73 4.83
N SER A 135 1.28 28.04 4.89
CA SER A 135 2.07 28.41 3.70
C SER A 135 2.24 27.26 2.70
N HIS A 136 2.05 26.02 3.15
CA HIS A 136 2.08 24.82 2.30
C HIS A 136 0.68 24.27 1.98
N HIS A 137 -0.37 25.07 2.24
CA HIS A 137 -1.77 24.71 1.97
C HIS A 137 -2.25 23.45 2.71
N ILE A 138 -1.71 23.21 3.91
CA ILE A 138 -2.13 22.13 4.79
C ILE A 138 -3.14 22.71 5.80
N ALA A 139 -4.38 22.23 5.74
CA ALA A 139 -5.45 22.65 6.65
C ALA A 139 -5.35 21.91 7.99
N VAL A 140 -5.29 22.64 9.09
CA VAL A 140 -5.44 22.08 10.44
C VAL A 140 -6.92 21.96 10.73
N VAL A 141 -7.44 20.73 10.77
CA VAL A 141 -8.86 20.44 11.03
C VAL A 141 -9.18 20.31 12.52
N GLU A 142 -8.20 19.91 13.33
CA GLU A 142 -8.31 19.78 14.77
C GLU A 142 -6.94 20.01 15.43
N SER A 143 -6.94 20.63 16.61
CA SER A 143 -5.74 20.84 17.42
C SER A 143 -6.09 20.68 18.89
N GLY A 144 -5.27 19.96 19.65
CA GLY A 144 -5.52 19.73 21.06
C GLY A 144 -4.32 19.12 21.78
N THR A 145 -4.52 18.83 23.05
CA THR A 145 -3.55 18.13 23.91
C THR A 145 -4.13 16.80 24.33
N ILE A 146 -3.36 15.73 24.17
CA ILE A 146 -3.72 14.39 24.64
C ILE A 146 -2.81 14.01 25.83
N PRO A 147 -3.36 13.56 26.98
CA PRO A 147 -2.55 13.09 28.09
C PRO A 147 -1.70 11.89 27.69
N ALA A 148 -0.44 11.82 28.16
CA ALA A 148 0.46 10.71 27.83
C ALA A 148 -0.13 9.33 28.15
N ALA A 149 -0.89 9.20 29.25
CA ALA A 149 -1.55 7.96 29.62
C ALA A 149 -2.59 7.48 28.58
N GLU A 150 -3.26 8.42 27.90
CA GLU A 150 -4.24 8.13 26.85
C GLU A 150 -3.55 7.75 25.53
N VAL A 151 -2.41 8.38 25.23
CA VAL A 151 -1.58 7.99 24.08
C VAL A 151 -1.05 6.57 24.21
N LEU A 152 -0.64 6.17 25.42
CA LEU A 152 -0.14 4.82 25.68
C LEU A 152 -1.23 3.74 25.60
N SER A 153 -2.48 4.07 25.94
CA SER A 153 -3.62 3.14 25.90
C SER A 153 -4.32 3.07 24.53
N SER A 154 -4.21 4.11 23.71
CA SER A 154 -4.83 4.19 22.38
C SER A 154 -4.16 3.33 21.30
N GLY A 155 -3.05 2.65 21.61
CA GLY A 155 -2.36 1.78 20.66
C GLY A 155 -1.65 2.51 19.53
N LEU A 156 -1.52 3.85 19.61
CA LEU A 156 -0.91 4.71 18.59
C LEU A 156 0.59 4.46 18.39
N PHE A 157 1.25 3.81 19.35
CA PHE A 157 2.65 3.41 19.25
C PHE A 157 2.82 1.90 19.38
N ASP A 158 3.76 1.35 18.63
CA ASP A 158 4.18 -0.04 18.74
C ASP A 158 4.78 -0.33 20.13
N GLN A 159 4.98 -1.63 20.40
CA GLN A 159 5.42 -2.10 21.71
C GLN A 159 6.80 -1.56 22.12
N MET A 160 7.70 -1.35 21.14
CA MET A 160 9.05 -0.86 21.39
C MET A 160 9.03 0.61 21.79
N TYR A 161 8.27 1.45 21.08
CA TYR A 161 8.13 2.87 21.45
C TYR A 161 7.38 3.04 22.77
N ARG A 162 6.42 2.16 23.08
CA ARG A 162 5.75 2.14 24.39
C ARG A 162 6.71 1.95 25.55
N GLU A 163 7.64 0.99 25.45
CA GLU A 163 8.64 0.72 26.48
C GLU A 163 9.66 1.85 26.65
N ILE A 164 10.04 2.51 25.54
CA ILE A 164 10.92 3.68 25.59
C ILE A 164 10.22 4.85 26.30
N MET A 165 8.93 5.09 26.03
CA MET A 165 8.17 6.19 26.62
C MET A 165 7.80 5.93 28.09
N SER A 166 7.45 4.70 28.46
CA SER A 166 7.10 4.36 29.86
C SER A 166 8.28 4.47 30.81
N ASN A 167 9.51 4.33 30.29
CA ASN A 167 10.76 4.44 31.06
C ASN A 167 11.42 5.81 30.93
N ALA A 168 10.82 6.75 30.19
CA ALA A 168 11.35 8.11 30.07
C ALA A 168 11.11 8.86 31.39
N THR A 169 12.14 8.95 32.22
CA THR A 169 12.16 9.87 33.36
C THR A 169 12.52 11.28 32.89
N GLU A 170 11.99 12.31 33.56
CA GLU A 170 12.43 13.68 33.34
C GLU A 170 13.94 13.78 33.59
N ASP A 171 14.67 14.33 32.62
CA ASP A 171 16.05 14.75 32.82
C ASP A 171 16.05 15.86 33.88
N PRO A 172 16.71 15.69 35.04
CA PRO A 172 16.67 16.65 36.13
C PRO A 172 17.42 17.94 35.73
N LYS A 173 16.73 18.85 35.02
CA LYS A 173 17.16 20.24 34.74
C LYS A 173 15.98 21.20 34.61
#